data_AF-A0A6I4RV86-F1
#
_entry.id   AF-A0A6I4RV86-F1
#
_cell.length_a   1.000
_cell.length_b   1.000
_cell.length_c   1.000
_cell.angle_alpha   90.00
_cell.angle_beta   90.00
_cell.angle_gamma   90.00
#
_symmetry.space_group_name_H-M   'P 1'
#
loop_
_entity.id
_entity.type
_entity.pdbx_description
1 polymer ?
#
loop_
_entity_poly.entity_id
_entity_poly.type
_entity_poly.pdbx_seq_one_letter_code
_entity_poly.pdbx_strand_id
1 'polypeptide(L)'
;MCEITFIPLLADDVLRLFISFILFLCCVILSYIFAKQKPWDIAFWICFSIFLFSMGGYGYIIHHIYLENTFSYDGFISGAAFITVCGLLFSRKRYINFADSFVNKNTAILIATFVVFALIYVLTIRYNFSCVEEPHQFFIDALQIVIYPLLLLFAITAFLYRFAICLSAFAVSMALFIIENILFIAHAIAAQHKYDIVFEEILFATISIVLSAIAVYILTRAKRIYKENSDVRSIRQ
;
A
#
# COMPACT_ATOMS: atom_id res chain seq x y z
N MET A 1 -3.74 26.92 18.64
CA MET A 1 -4.84 25.94 18.63
C MET A 1 -4.36 24.76 17.82
N CYS A 2 -4.32 23.55 18.38
CA CYS A 2 -4.12 22.34 17.58
C CYS A 2 -5.39 22.19 16.75
N GLU A 3 -5.40 22.69 15.52
CA GLU A 3 -6.35 22.18 14.55
C GLU A 3 -5.78 20.83 14.09
N ILE A 4 -6.08 19.75 14.83
CA ILE A 4 -6.38 18.51 14.13
C ILE A 4 -7.75 18.74 13.52
N THR A 5 -7.76 19.51 12.44
CA THR A 5 -8.68 19.14 11.40
C THR A 5 -8.24 17.73 11.04
N PHE A 6 -9.05 16.76 11.44
CA PHE A 6 -9.37 15.70 10.51
C PHE A 6 -9.64 16.47 9.22
N ILE A 7 -8.70 16.46 8.28
CA ILE A 7 -8.97 16.88 6.92
C ILE A 7 -9.29 15.61 6.14
N PRO A 8 -10.43 14.93 6.39
CA PRO A 8 -11.17 14.28 5.34
C PRO A 8 -12.21 15.25 4.75
N LEU A 9 -12.11 16.56 4.96
CA LEU A 9 -13.19 17.49 4.57
C LEU A 9 -13.01 18.16 3.19
N LEU A 10 -11.89 17.91 2.50
CA LEU A 10 -11.79 18.09 1.04
C LEU A 10 -10.49 17.49 0.47
N ALA A 11 -10.04 16.35 1.01
CA ALA A 11 -9.11 15.51 0.29
C ALA A 11 -9.93 14.70 -0.71
N ASP A 12 -10.18 15.32 -1.88
CA ASP A 12 -10.88 14.79 -3.05
C ASP A 12 -11.06 13.26 -2.97
N ASP A 13 -12.25 12.80 -2.59
CA ASP A 13 -12.55 11.35 -2.51
C ASP A 13 -12.22 10.64 -3.82
N VAL A 14 -12.25 11.39 -4.93
CA VAL A 14 -11.80 10.98 -6.25
C VAL A 14 -10.32 10.57 -6.25
N LEU A 15 -9.46 11.30 -5.55
CA LEU A 15 -8.04 10.98 -5.44
C LEU A 15 -7.78 9.77 -4.54
N ARG A 16 -8.52 9.62 -3.43
CA ARG A 16 -8.47 8.39 -2.60
C ARG A 16 -8.91 7.18 -3.42
N LEU A 17 -10.00 7.32 -4.17
CA LEU A 17 -10.49 6.31 -5.09
C LEU A 17 -9.45 6.00 -6.18
N PHE A 18 -8.78 7.02 -6.72
CA PHE A 18 -7.74 6.86 -7.74
C PHE A 18 -6.52 6.10 -7.20
N ILE A 19 -6.04 6.44 -5.99
CA ILE A 19 -4.96 5.72 -5.31
C ILE A 19 -5.36 4.26 -5.08
N SER A 20 -6.58 4.02 -4.57
CA SER A 20 -7.14 2.68 -4.38
C SER A 20 -7.20 1.88 -5.69
N PHE A 21 -7.64 2.53 -6.77
CA PHE A 21 -7.73 1.92 -8.10
C PHE A 21 -6.35 1.54 -8.67
N ILE A 22 -5.33 2.40 -8.56
CA ILE A 22 -3.98 2.06 -9.03
C ILE A 22 -3.38 0.93 -8.21
N LEU A 23 -3.59 0.93 -6.88
CA LEU A 23 -3.11 -0.14 -6.02
C LEU A 23 -3.81 -1.47 -6.34
N PHE A 24 -5.11 -1.43 -6.66
CA PHE A 24 -5.85 -2.57 -7.19
C PHE A 24 -5.22 -3.10 -8.49
N LEU A 25 -4.87 -2.23 -9.45
CA LEU A 25 -4.18 -2.62 -10.68
C LEU A 25 -2.82 -3.27 -10.40
N CYS A 26 -2.04 -2.74 -9.45
CA CYS A 26 -0.80 -3.37 -9.00
C CYS A 26 -1.04 -4.80 -8.51
N CYS A 27 -2.09 -5.02 -7.72
CA CYS A 27 -2.46 -6.35 -7.22
C CYS A 27 -2.89 -7.31 -8.35
N VAL A 28 -3.63 -6.81 -9.35
CA VAL A 28 -4.01 -7.60 -10.53
C VAL A 28 -2.77 -8.01 -11.32
N ILE A 29 -1.86 -7.07 -11.62
CA ILE A 29 -0.62 -7.36 -12.35
C ILE A 29 0.22 -8.37 -11.57
N LEU A 30 0.38 -8.18 -10.26
CA LEU A 30 1.11 -9.09 -9.39
C LEU A 30 0.52 -10.51 -9.43
N SER A 31 -0.81 -10.62 -9.38
CA SER A 31 -1.51 -11.90 -9.54
C SER A 31 -1.21 -12.58 -10.88
N TYR A 32 -1.19 -11.82 -12.00
CA TYR A 32 -0.80 -12.37 -13.30
C TYR A 32 0.65 -12.84 -13.34
N ILE A 33 1.57 -12.10 -12.72
CA ILE A 33 2.98 -12.51 -12.61
C ILE A 33 3.06 -13.87 -11.90
N PHE A 34 2.39 -14.05 -10.77
CA PHE A 34 2.46 -15.29 -10.00
C PHE A 34 1.67 -16.45 -10.62
N ALA A 35 0.39 -16.24 -10.94
CA ALA A 35 -0.51 -17.31 -11.37
C ALA A 35 -0.28 -17.72 -12.83
N LYS A 36 0.16 -16.78 -13.69
CA LYS A 36 0.37 -17.02 -15.13
C LYS A 36 1.83 -16.96 -15.55
N GLN A 37 2.76 -16.67 -14.63
CA GLN A 37 4.22 -16.64 -14.90
C GLN A 37 4.58 -15.70 -16.04
N LYS A 38 3.85 -14.58 -16.15
CA LYS A 38 4.11 -13.57 -17.18
C LYS A 38 5.20 -12.60 -16.71
N PRO A 39 6.12 -12.16 -17.60
CA PRO A 39 7.15 -11.18 -17.28
C PRO A 39 6.58 -9.75 -17.26
N TRP A 40 5.60 -9.52 -16.39
CA TRP A 40 4.89 -8.23 -16.29
C TRP A 40 5.49 -7.31 -15.21
N ASP A 41 6.73 -7.56 -14.81
CA ASP A 41 7.42 -6.78 -13.78
C ASP A 41 7.50 -5.30 -14.15
N ILE A 42 7.82 -4.99 -15.42
CA ILE A 42 7.88 -3.60 -15.91
C ILE A 42 6.52 -2.92 -15.75
N ALA A 43 5.43 -3.61 -16.12
CA ALA A 43 4.08 -3.07 -15.98
C ALA A 43 3.72 -2.83 -14.49
N PHE A 44 4.12 -3.75 -13.60
CA PHE A 44 3.96 -3.58 -12.17
C PHE A 44 4.69 -2.33 -11.68
N TRP A 45 5.97 -2.17 -12.01
CA TRP A 45 6.75 -1.03 -11.56
C TRP A 45 6.28 0.30 -12.12
N ILE A 46 5.83 0.34 -13.40
CA ILE A 46 5.21 1.54 -13.97
C ILE A 46 3.93 1.89 -13.21
N CYS A 47 3.06 0.90 -12.97
CA CYS A 47 1.82 1.10 -12.22
C CYS A 47 2.10 1.60 -10.79
N PHE A 48 3.10 1.02 -10.14
CA PHE A 48 3.52 1.42 -8.79
C PHE A 48 4.16 2.82 -8.77
N SER A 49 4.93 3.21 -9.80
CA SER A 49 5.41 4.60 -9.94
C SER A 49 4.27 5.60 -10.02
N ILE A 50 3.20 5.29 -10.77
CA ILE A 50 2.03 6.15 -10.86
C ILE A 50 1.36 6.27 -9.48
N PHE A 51 1.22 5.16 -8.75
CA PHE A 51 0.73 5.17 -7.37
C PHE A 51 1.56 6.08 -6.45
N LEU A 52 2.89 5.97 -6.50
CA LEU A 52 3.78 6.82 -5.71
C LEU A 52 3.68 8.30 -6.09
N PHE A 53 3.54 8.60 -7.38
CA PHE A 53 3.35 9.96 -7.85
C PHE A 53 2.02 10.55 -7.36
N SER A 54 0.94 9.76 -7.37
CA SER A 54 -0.35 10.18 -6.81
C SER A 54 -0.28 10.44 -5.31
N MET A 55 0.38 9.56 -4.55
CA MET A 55 0.61 9.73 -3.12
C MET A 55 1.46 10.97 -2.80
N GLY A 56 2.54 11.20 -3.55
CA GLY A 56 3.40 12.37 -3.37
C GLY A 56 2.73 13.68 -3.78
N GLY A 57 1.99 13.67 -4.89
CA GLY A 57 1.17 14.80 -5.31
C GLY A 57 0.11 15.16 -4.26
N TYR A 58 -0.56 14.14 -3.70
CA TYR A 58 -1.51 14.33 -2.61
C TYR A 58 -0.85 14.96 -1.38
N GLY A 59 0.26 14.38 -0.90
CA GLY A 59 0.99 14.90 0.25
C GLY A 59 1.43 16.35 0.06
N TYR A 60 1.92 16.71 -1.13
CA TYR A 60 2.31 18.08 -1.47
C TYR A 60 1.13 19.06 -1.46
N ILE A 61 -0.01 18.68 -2.05
CA ILE A 61 -1.22 19.51 -2.10
C ILE A 61 -1.75 19.76 -0.69
N ILE A 62 -1.85 18.73 0.15
CA ILE A 62 -2.32 18.89 1.53
C ILE A 62 -1.35 19.79 2.32
N HIS A 63 -0.04 19.57 2.16
CA HIS A 63 0.97 20.32 2.90
C HIS A 63 1.02 21.80 2.52
N HIS A 64 0.72 22.15 1.28
CA HIS A 64 0.73 23.56 0.84
C HIS A 64 -0.61 24.27 1.01
N ILE A 65 -1.74 23.55 1.00
CA ILE A 65 -3.07 24.17 1.09
C ILE A 65 -3.57 24.21 2.53
N TYR A 66 -3.29 23.18 3.35
CA TYR A 66 -4.06 22.98 4.57
C TYR A 66 -3.33 23.24 5.89
N LEU A 67 -2.00 23.03 6.05
CA LEU A 67 -1.22 23.41 7.26
C LEU A 67 0.26 22.95 7.17
N GLU A 68 1.19 23.72 7.73
CA GLU A 68 2.64 23.41 7.95
C GLU A 68 2.91 22.17 8.84
N ASN A 69 1.88 21.60 9.46
CA ASN A 69 1.95 20.45 10.38
C ASN A 69 1.60 19.10 9.72
N THR A 70 1.54 19.07 8.39
CA THR A 70 1.15 17.88 7.64
C THR A 70 2.32 16.91 7.55
N PHE A 71 2.05 15.69 8.00
CA PHE A 71 2.96 14.56 7.98
C PHE A 71 3.53 14.32 6.59
N SER A 72 4.83 14.53 6.44
CA SER A 72 5.52 14.28 5.18
C SER A 72 5.74 12.77 5.03
N TYR A 73 5.08 12.17 4.04
CA TYR A 73 5.37 10.82 3.57
C TYR A 73 6.71 10.74 2.81
N ASP A 74 7.55 11.78 2.86
CA ASP A 74 8.73 11.91 2.00
C ASP A 74 9.72 10.77 2.23
N GLY A 75 9.88 10.29 3.47
CA GLY A 75 10.72 9.14 3.77
C GLY A 75 10.23 7.85 3.11
N PHE A 76 8.91 7.63 3.10
CA PHE A 76 8.30 6.48 2.42
C PHE A 76 8.38 6.64 0.90
N ILE A 77 7.99 7.81 0.37
CA ILE A 77 7.97 8.10 -1.06
C ILE A 77 9.36 7.99 -1.66
N SER A 78 10.38 8.58 -1.01
CA SER A 78 11.77 8.52 -1.49
C SER A 78 12.32 7.10 -1.47
N GLY A 79 12.08 6.33 -0.39
CA GLY A 79 12.50 4.94 -0.30
C GLY A 79 11.80 4.04 -1.33
N ALA A 80 10.49 4.18 -1.46
CA ALA A 80 9.70 3.43 -2.43
C ALA A 80 10.06 3.83 -3.88
N ALA A 81 10.34 5.11 -4.15
CA ALA A 81 10.80 5.57 -5.45
C ALA A 81 12.17 4.96 -5.81
N PHE A 82 13.12 4.93 -4.87
CA PHE A 82 14.41 4.29 -5.08
C PHE A 82 14.25 2.80 -5.40
N ILE A 83 13.46 2.07 -4.61
CA ILE A 83 13.14 0.65 -4.84
C ILE A 83 12.51 0.46 -6.21
N THR A 84 11.62 1.36 -6.63
CA THR A 84 10.93 1.30 -7.93
C THR A 84 11.90 1.51 -9.10
N VAL A 85 12.82 2.47 -8.97
CA VAL A 85 13.89 2.69 -9.97
C VAL A 85 14.78 1.46 -10.08
N CYS A 86 15.22 0.89 -8.96
CA CYS A 86 15.96 -0.37 -8.96
C CYS A 86 15.14 -1.49 -9.62
N GLY A 87 13.86 -1.59 -9.29
CA GLY A 87 12.92 -2.55 -9.87
C GLY A 87 12.83 -2.45 -11.39
N LEU A 88 12.71 -1.24 -11.93
CA LEU A 88 12.70 -0.98 -13.37
C LEU A 88 14.03 -1.34 -14.03
N LEU A 89 15.16 -0.92 -13.45
CA LEU A 89 16.50 -1.18 -14.01
C LEU A 89 16.84 -2.67 -14.05
N PHE A 90 16.43 -3.43 -13.03
CA PHE A 90 16.71 -4.86 -12.92
C PHE A 90 15.59 -5.76 -13.46
N SER A 91 14.51 -5.19 -13.99
CA SER A 91 13.43 -5.96 -14.61
C SER A 91 13.90 -6.66 -15.88
N ARG A 92 13.70 -7.98 -15.94
CA ARG A 92 14.08 -8.80 -17.09
C ARG A 92 12.85 -9.07 -17.96
N LYS A 93 13.07 -9.25 -19.28
CA LYS A 93 12.02 -9.65 -20.23
C LYS A 93 11.52 -11.10 -20.05
N ARG A 94 12.11 -11.87 -19.13
CA ARG A 94 11.78 -13.27 -18.85
C ARG A 94 11.32 -13.39 -17.41
N TYR A 95 10.35 -14.28 -17.18
CA TYR A 95 9.86 -14.58 -15.85
C TYR A 95 10.96 -15.22 -14.99
N ILE A 96 11.00 -14.84 -13.71
CA ILE A 96 11.91 -15.36 -12.71
C ILE A 96 11.06 -15.98 -11.60
N ASN A 97 11.37 -17.21 -11.21
CA ASN A 97 10.66 -17.89 -10.13
C ASN A 97 10.84 -17.14 -8.80
N PHE A 98 9.79 -17.16 -7.98
CA PHE A 98 9.83 -16.62 -6.63
C PHE A 98 10.40 -17.65 -5.66
N ALA A 99 11.00 -17.15 -4.58
CA ALA A 99 11.45 -17.96 -3.47
C ALA A 99 10.30 -18.17 -2.49
N ASP A 100 9.98 -19.43 -2.24
CA ASP A 100 8.89 -19.83 -1.34
C ASP A 100 9.34 -19.86 0.12
N SER A 101 10.64 -20.09 0.34
CA SER A 101 11.27 -20.02 1.65
C SER A 101 11.79 -18.60 1.91
N PHE A 102 11.56 -18.12 3.13
CA PHE A 102 12.18 -16.91 3.63
C PHE A 102 13.68 -17.09 3.90
N VAL A 103 14.19 -18.32 4.01
CA VAL A 103 15.63 -18.60 4.14
C VAL A 103 16.22 -18.81 2.74
N ASN A 104 16.81 -17.76 2.18
CA ASN A 104 17.41 -17.73 0.85
C ASN A 104 18.66 -16.82 0.86
N LYS A 105 19.51 -16.93 -0.17
CA LYS A 105 20.69 -16.07 -0.37
C LYS A 105 20.36 -14.57 -0.40
N ASN A 106 19.14 -14.22 -0.81
CA ASN A 106 18.68 -12.84 -0.89
C ASN A 106 18.04 -12.32 0.41
N THR A 107 17.87 -13.17 1.43
CA THR A 107 17.12 -12.81 2.66
C THR A 107 17.84 -11.73 3.45
N ALA A 108 19.16 -11.86 3.61
CA ALA A 108 19.95 -10.84 4.31
C ALA A 108 19.84 -9.48 3.62
N ILE A 109 19.87 -9.46 2.28
CA ILE A 109 19.74 -8.23 1.49
C ILE A 109 18.32 -7.67 1.62
N LEU A 110 17.28 -8.50 1.55
CA LEU A 110 15.90 -8.07 1.76
C LEU A 110 15.72 -7.40 3.12
N ILE A 111 16.21 -8.04 4.19
CA ILE A 111 16.06 -7.51 5.55
C ILE A 111 16.86 -6.20 5.69
N ALA A 112 18.10 -6.17 5.21
CA ALA A 112 18.92 -4.96 5.26
C ALA A 112 18.25 -3.79 4.54
N THR A 113 17.78 -4.00 3.30
CA THR A 113 17.09 -2.97 2.51
C THR A 113 15.81 -2.51 3.20
N PHE A 114 14.97 -3.44 3.69
CA PHE A 114 13.75 -3.10 4.40
C PHE A 114 14.04 -2.30 5.68
N VAL A 115 14.97 -2.75 6.52
CA VAL A 115 15.32 -2.09 7.78
C VAL A 115 15.86 -0.68 7.54
N VAL A 116 16.74 -0.49 6.56
CA VAL A 116 17.29 0.83 6.23
C VAL A 116 16.17 1.81 5.85
N PHE A 117 15.30 1.44 4.91
CA PHE A 117 14.21 2.32 4.49
C PHE A 117 13.13 2.50 5.56
N ALA A 118 12.85 1.46 6.35
CA ALA A 118 11.92 1.54 7.47
C ALA A 118 12.43 2.50 8.56
N LEU A 119 13.72 2.43 8.90
CA LEU A 119 14.34 3.35 9.86
C LEU A 119 14.35 4.78 9.34
N ILE A 120 14.73 5.00 8.08
CA ILE A 120 14.65 6.33 7.45
C ILE A 120 13.23 6.86 7.57
N TYR A 121 12.23 6.06 7.18
CA TYR A 121 10.83 6.47 7.28
C TYR A 121 10.45 6.84 8.70
N VAL A 122 10.63 5.93 9.67
CA VAL A 122 10.23 6.14 11.06
C VAL A 122 10.93 7.36 11.69
N LEU A 123 12.22 7.57 11.39
CA LEU A 123 12.97 8.73 11.89
C LEU A 123 12.52 10.05 11.25
N THR A 124 11.91 10.01 10.07
CA THR A 124 11.35 11.20 9.41
C THR A 124 9.93 11.53 9.83
N ILE A 125 9.25 10.63 10.56
CA ILE A 125 7.89 10.89 11.07
C ILE A 125 7.96 12.00 12.12
N ARG A 126 7.28 13.11 11.85
CA ARG A 126 7.08 14.21 12.80
C ARG A 126 5.68 14.15 13.38
N TYR A 127 5.49 13.36 14.45
CA TYR A 127 4.19 13.20 15.12
C TYR A 127 4.05 14.05 16.37
N ASN A 128 3.02 14.91 16.40
CA ASN A 128 2.70 15.72 17.56
C ASN A 128 1.70 15.00 18.47
N PHE A 129 2.23 14.24 19.42
CA PHE A 129 1.42 13.53 20.43
C PHE A 129 0.53 14.46 21.28
N SER A 130 0.86 15.76 21.34
CA SER A 130 0.09 16.72 22.15
C SER A 130 -1.24 17.12 21.52
N CYS A 131 -1.47 16.76 20.25
CA CYS A 131 -2.73 17.06 19.58
C CYS A 131 -3.72 15.88 19.59
N VAL A 132 -3.37 14.69 20.11
CA VAL A 132 -4.27 13.53 20.15
C VAL A 132 -5.27 13.70 21.30
N GLU A 133 -6.54 13.93 20.97
CA GLU A 133 -7.59 14.15 21.99
C GLU A 133 -8.17 12.83 22.52
N GLU A 134 -8.23 11.79 21.69
CA GLU A 134 -8.87 10.52 22.04
C GLU A 134 -8.00 9.29 21.72
N PRO A 135 -7.99 8.25 22.58
CA PRO A 135 -7.13 7.08 22.42
C PRO A 135 -7.44 6.24 21.17
N HIS A 136 -8.65 6.33 20.61
CA HIS A 136 -8.98 5.63 19.37
C HIS A 136 -8.39 6.33 18.13
N GLN A 137 -8.22 7.66 18.17
CA GLN A 137 -7.55 8.41 17.11
C GLN A 137 -6.08 8.02 17.03
N PHE A 138 -5.42 7.85 18.18
CA PHE A 138 -4.05 7.31 18.24
C PHE A 138 -3.89 5.97 17.51
N PHE A 139 -4.87 5.07 17.67
CA PHE A 139 -4.83 3.76 17.03
C PHE A 139 -4.98 3.85 15.51
N ILE A 140 -5.88 4.73 15.04
CA ILE A 140 -6.08 5.00 13.61
C ILE A 140 -4.80 5.60 13.00
N ASP A 141 -4.23 6.60 13.67
CA ASP A 141 -2.99 7.25 13.26
C ASP A 141 -1.83 6.26 13.20
N ALA A 142 -1.67 5.40 14.22
CA ALA A 142 -0.63 4.37 14.21
C ALA A 142 -0.80 3.39 13.04
N LEU A 143 -2.04 3.03 12.70
CA LEU A 143 -2.32 2.13 11.58
C LEU A 143 -1.96 2.77 10.23
N GLN A 144 -2.36 4.02 10.01
CA GLN A 144 -2.17 4.75 8.76
C GLN A 144 -0.75 5.25 8.57
N ILE A 145 -0.12 5.76 9.64
CA ILE A 145 1.20 6.39 9.58
C ILE A 145 2.31 5.37 9.75
N VAL A 146 2.14 4.32 10.54
CA VAL A 146 3.24 3.38 10.81
C VAL A 146 3.01 2.06 10.12
N ILE A 147 1.90 1.40 10.41
CA ILE A 147 1.70 0.01 10.01
C ILE A 147 1.54 -0.12 8.50
N TYR A 148 0.67 0.68 7.88
CA TYR A 148 0.37 0.57 6.45
C TYR A 148 1.58 0.87 5.55
N PRO A 149 2.32 1.99 5.74
CA PRO A 149 3.46 2.32 4.88
C PRO A 149 4.61 1.34 5.04
N LEU A 150 4.88 0.87 6.27
CA LEU A 150 5.88 -0.15 6.51
C LEU A 150 5.50 -1.50 5.90
N LEU A 151 4.22 -1.89 5.96
CA LEU A 151 3.74 -3.12 5.33
C LEU A 151 3.86 -3.06 3.80
N LEU A 152 3.50 -1.92 3.21
CA LEU A 152 3.63 -1.69 1.77
C LEU A 152 5.10 -1.66 1.34
N LEU A 153 5.98 -1.01 2.12
CA LEU A 153 7.43 -1.01 1.92
C LEU A 153 8.02 -2.43 1.99
N PHE A 154 7.56 -3.24 2.94
CA PHE A 154 7.93 -4.64 3.03
C PHE A 154 7.45 -5.44 1.80
N ALA A 155 6.21 -5.19 1.34
CA ALA A 155 5.66 -5.88 0.18
C ALA A 155 6.47 -5.60 -1.09
N ILE A 156 6.86 -4.35 -1.33
CA ILE A 156 7.65 -3.96 -2.52
C ILE A 156 9.10 -4.42 -2.45
N THR A 157 9.72 -4.39 -1.26
CA THR A 157 11.08 -4.92 -1.08
C THR A 157 11.09 -6.43 -1.27
N ALA A 158 10.09 -7.13 -0.72
CA ALA A 158 9.90 -8.56 -0.96
C ALA A 158 9.70 -8.89 -2.44
N PHE A 159 8.93 -8.06 -3.17
CA PHE A 159 8.75 -8.23 -4.61
C PHE A 159 10.06 -7.99 -5.39
N LEU A 160 10.81 -6.93 -5.08
CA LEU A 160 12.11 -6.62 -5.69
C LEU A 160 13.07 -7.81 -5.62
N TYR A 161 13.15 -8.47 -4.46
CA TYR A 161 14.04 -9.62 -4.24
C TYR A 161 13.41 -10.99 -4.54
N ARG A 162 12.21 -11.01 -5.17
CA ARG A 162 11.48 -12.21 -5.62
C ARG A 162 11.06 -13.17 -4.51
N PHE A 163 10.56 -12.66 -3.39
CA PHE A 163 9.97 -13.50 -2.34
C PHE A 163 8.46 -13.64 -2.52
N ALA A 164 7.95 -14.87 -2.44
CA ALA A 164 6.52 -15.15 -2.59
C ALA A 164 5.66 -14.50 -1.48
N ILE A 165 6.28 -14.13 -0.35
CA ILE A 165 5.62 -13.45 0.77
C ILE A 165 5.02 -12.09 0.37
N CYS A 166 5.51 -11.46 -0.70
CA CYS A 166 4.98 -10.18 -1.18
C CYS A 166 3.48 -10.24 -1.49
N LEU A 167 2.98 -11.35 -2.04
CA LEU A 167 1.53 -11.55 -2.28
C LEU A 167 0.71 -11.44 -0.99
N SER A 168 1.24 -12.01 0.09
CA SER A 168 0.53 -12.01 1.38
C SER A 168 0.59 -10.63 2.02
N ALA A 169 1.74 -9.96 1.95
CA ALA A 169 1.88 -8.59 2.44
C ALA A 169 0.93 -7.62 1.70
N PHE A 170 0.87 -7.67 0.36
CA PHE A 170 -0.09 -6.88 -0.42
C PHE A 170 -1.55 -7.20 -0.06
N ALA A 171 -1.90 -8.46 0.14
CA ALA A 171 -3.26 -8.83 0.54
C ALA A 171 -3.63 -8.27 1.93
N VAL A 172 -2.70 -8.31 2.89
CA VAL A 172 -2.90 -7.70 4.20
C VAL A 172 -3.03 -6.17 4.09
N SER A 173 -2.22 -5.52 3.25
CA SER A 173 -2.36 -4.07 2.99
C SER A 173 -3.75 -3.72 2.44
N MET A 174 -4.27 -4.49 1.48
CA MET A 174 -5.62 -4.26 0.95
C MET A 174 -6.70 -4.53 2.00
N ALA A 175 -6.51 -5.51 2.89
CA ALA A 175 -7.44 -5.77 3.99
C ALA A 175 -7.46 -4.64 5.03
N LEU A 176 -6.30 -4.07 5.36
CA LEU A 176 -6.23 -2.88 6.21
C LEU A 176 -6.96 -1.69 5.58
N PHE A 177 -6.84 -1.52 4.26
CA PHE A 177 -7.56 -0.46 3.53
C PHE A 177 -9.09 -0.64 3.60
N ILE A 178 -9.61 -1.88 3.66
CA ILE A 178 -11.04 -2.12 3.91
C ILE A 178 -11.44 -1.62 5.30
N ILE A 179 -10.66 -1.96 6.33
CA ILE A 179 -10.93 -1.54 7.72
C ILE A 179 -10.95 0.00 7.80
N GLU A 180 -9.97 0.65 7.18
CA GLU A 180 -9.90 2.10 7.12
C GLU A 180 -11.14 2.73 6.47
N ASN A 181 -11.58 2.23 5.31
CA ASN A 181 -12.78 2.74 4.65
C ASN A 181 -14.06 2.47 5.45
N ILE A 182 -14.13 1.38 6.24
CA ILE A 182 -15.25 1.13 7.14
C ILE A 182 -15.28 2.14 8.30
N LEU A 183 -14.12 2.40 8.92
CA LEU A 183 -14.00 3.40 9.99
C LEU A 183 -14.34 4.80 9.47
N PHE A 184 -13.93 5.11 8.24
CA PHE A 184 -14.27 6.35 7.56
C PHE A 184 -15.79 6.51 7.39
N ILE A 185 -16.48 5.49 6.89
CA ILE A 185 -17.95 5.49 6.77
C ILE A 185 -18.62 5.69 8.13
N ALA A 186 -18.14 4.98 9.16
CA ALA A 186 -18.68 5.11 10.52
C ALA A 186 -18.52 6.55 11.07
N HIS A 187 -17.38 7.18 10.81
CA HIS A 187 -17.13 8.57 11.18
C HIS A 187 -18.03 9.55 10.41
N ALA A 188 -18.15 9.40 9.09
CA ALA A 188 -19.01 10.25 8.25
C ALA A 188 -20.48 10.21 8.69
N ILE A 189 -20.98 9.04 9.08
CA ILE A 189 -22.36 8.87 9.60
C ILE A 189 -22.52 9.54 10.98
N ALA A 190 -21.50 9.45 11.85
CA ALA A 190 -21.55 10.02 13.20
C ALA A 190 -21.42 11.56 13.20
N ALA A 191 -20.69 12.14 12.25
CA ALA A 191 -20.34 13.57 12.21
C ALA A 191 -21.44 14.51 11.67
N GLN A 192 -22.64 14.00 11.34
CA GLN A 192 -23.81 14.78 10.90
C GLN A 192 -23.50 15.85 9.82
N HIS A 193 -22.71 15.50 8.80
CA HIS A 193 -22.46 16.39 7.66
C HIS A 193 -23.71 16.58 6.78
N LYS A 194 -23.69 17.59 5.90
CA LYS A 194 -24.77 17.82 4.91
C LYS A 194 -24.98 16.55 4.08
N TYR A 195 -26.23 16.18 3.86
CA TYR A 195 -26.64 14.90 3.24
C TYR A 195 -25.92 14.57 1.92
N ASP A 196 -25.69 15.56 1.06
CA ASP A 196 -25.04 15.36 -0.24
C ASP A 196 -23.56 15.00 -0.12
N ILE A 197 -22.85 15.61 0.83
CA ILE A 197 -21.41 15.37 1.08
C ILE A 197 -21.22 13.97 1.68
N VAL A 198 -22.08 13.60 2.63
CA VAL A 198 -22.07 12.25 3.24
C VAL A 198 -22.32 11.16 2.19
N PHE A 199 -23.17 11.42 1.20
CA PHE A 199 -23.48 10.43 0.17
C PHE A 199 -22.28 10.15 -0.74
N GLU A 200 -21.58 11.17 -1.20
CA GLU A 200 -20.39 11.02 -2.06
C GLU A 200 -19.25 10.29 -1.31
N GLU A 201 -18.98 10.69 -0.07
CA GLU A 201 -17.98 10.07 0.81
C GLU A 201 -18.23 8.57 1.01
N ILE A 202 -19.48 8.19 1.30
CA ILE A 202 -19.88 6.80 1.48
C ILE A 202 -19.79 6.03 0.17
N LEU A 203 -20.21 6.62 -0.95
CA LEU A 203 -20.15 6.00 -2.27
C LEU A 203 -18.71 5.63 -2.63
N PHE A 204 -17.78 6.58 -2.51
CA PHE A 204 -16.38 6.37 -2.85
C PHE A 204 -15.68 5.38 -1.91
N ALA A 205 -15.94 5.47 -0.60
CA ALA A 205 -15.45 4.48 0.36
C ALA A 205 -15.96 3.07 0.03
N THR A 206 -17.23 2.94 -0.37
CA THR A 206 -17.83 1.66 -0.75
C THR A 206 -17.15 1.07 -1.99
N ILE A 207 -16.89 1.89 -3.03
CA ILE A 207 -16.18 1.42 -4.22
C ILE A 207 -14.77 0.95 -3.85
N SER A 208 -14.05 1.71 -3.01
CA SER A 208 -12.72 1.33 -2.51
C SER A 208 -12.73 0.02 -1.72
N ILE A 209 -13.77 -0.22 -0.91
CA ILE A 209 -13.96 -1.51 -0.21
C ILE A 209 -14.12 -2.65 -1.20
N VAL A 210 -14.96 -2.48 -2.23
CA VAL A 210 -15.18 -3.51 -3.26
C VAL A 210 -13.89 -3.83 -4.01
N LEU A 211 -13.17 -2.80 -4.49
CA LEU A 211 -11.89 -2.99 -5.17
C LEU A 211 -10.88 -3.74 -4.29
N SER A 212 -10.82 -3.39 -3.01
CA SER A 212 -9.91 -4.00 -2.05
C SER A 212 -10.28 -5.45 -1.75
N ALA A 213 -11.56 -5.76 -1.60
CA ALA A 213 -12.04 -7.13 -1.42
C ALA A 213 -11.71 -8.01 -2.64
N ILE A 214 -11.89 -7.48 -3.86
CA ILE A 214 -11.52 -8.18 -5.09
C ILE A 214 -10.01 -8.40 -5.15
N ALA A 215 -9.19 -7.40 -4.79
CA ALA A 215 -7.74 -7.54 -4.75
C ALA A 215 -7.29 -8.66 -3.79
N VAL A 216 -7.82 -8.67 -2.56
CA VAL A 216 -7.55 -9.72 -1.57
C VAL A 216 -7.90 -11.09 -2.12
N TYR A 217 -9.08 -11.23 -2.73
CA TYR A 217 -9.51 -12.49 -3.34
C TYR A 217 -8.57 -12.94 -4.47
N ILE A 218 -8.24 -12.04 -5.41
CA ILE A 218 -7.36 -12.34 -6.55
C ILE A 218 -5.96 -12.73 -6.08
N LEU A 219 -5.37 -12.04 -5.11
CA LEU A 219 -4.04 -12.34 -4.56
C LEU A 219 -4.02 -13.68 -3.81
N THR A 220 -5.06 -13.95 -3.00
CA THR A 220 -5.19 -15.22 -2.29
C THR A 220 -5.34 -16.39 -3.26
N ARG A 221 -6.16 -16.22 -4.29
CA ARG A 221 -6.30 -17.21 -5.38
C ARG A 221 -4.99 -17.41 -6.12
N ALA A 222 -4.26 -16.34 -6.45
CA ALA A 222 -2.96 -16.43 -7.12
C ALA A 222 -1.94 -17.20 -6.30
N LYS A 223 -1.88 -16.94 -4.98
CA LYS A 223 -1.02 -17.69 -4.05
C LYS A 223 -1.34 -19.18 -4.05
N ARG A 224 -2.63 -19.54 -4.04
CA ARG A 224 -3.08 -20.94 -4.11
C ARG A 224 -2.64 -21.61 -5.42
N ILE A 225 -2.94 -21.00 -6.57
CA ILE A 225 -2.55 -21.52 -7.89
C ILE A 225 -1.03 -21.68 -7.99
N TYR A 226 -0.29 -20.70 -7.48
CA TYR A 226 1.16 -20.74 -7.49
C TYR A 226 1.70 -21.92 -6.66
N LYS A 227 1.15 -22.16 -5.47
CA LYS A 227 1.51 -23.31 -4.63
C LYS A 227 1.15 -24.66 -5.28
N GLU A 228 -0.04 -24.78 -5.88
CA GLU A 228 -0.43 -25.99 -6.62
C GLU A 228 0.55 -26.28 -7.78
N ASN A 229 0.98 -25.23 -8.49
CA ASN A 229 1.95 -25.36 -9.58
C ASN A 229 3.38 -25.68 -9.12
N SER A 230 3.79 -25.24 -7.93
CA SER A 230 5.10 -25.59 -7.36
C SER A 230 5.13 -27.04 -6.90
N ASP A 231 4.07 -27.50 -6.23
CA ASP A 231 3.97 -28.86 -5.71
C ASP A 231 3.96 -29.91 -6.85
N VAL A 232 3.27 -29.62 -7.95
CA VAL A 232 3.29 -30.48 -9.15
C VAL A 232 4.69 -30.55 -9.79
N ARG A 233 5.48 -29.48 -9.72
CA ARG A 233 6.86 -29.49 -10.23
C ARG A 233 7.81 -30.29 -9.35
N SER A 234 7.67 -30.20 -8.03
CA SER A 234 8.53 -30.98 -7.11
C SER A 234 8.29 -32.48 -7.21
N ILE A 235 7.10 -32.93 -7.65
CA ILE A 235 6.80 -34.35 -7.87
C ILE A 235 7.39 -34.88 -9.19
N ARG A 236 7.68 -34.00 -10.16
CA ARG A 236 8.22 -34.37 -11.47
C ARG A 236 9.76 -34.31 -11.57
N GLN A 237 10.43 -33.84 -10.52
CA GLN A 237 11.89 -33.81 -10.41
C GLN A 237 12.38 -35.01 -9.60
#